data_AF-A0A967CQN1-F1
#
_entry.id   AF-A0A967CQN1-F1
#
_cell.length_a   1.000
_cell.length_b   1.000
_cell.length_c   1.000
_cell.angle_alpha   90.00
_cell.angle_beta   90.00
_cell.angle_gamma   90.00
#
_symmetry.space_group_name_H-M   'P 1'
#
loop_
_entity.id
_entity.type
_entity.pdbx_description
1 polymer ?
#
loop_
_entity_poly.entity_id
_entity_poly.type
_entity_poly.pdbx_seq_one_letter_code
_entity_poly.pdbx_strand_id
1 'polypeptide(L)'
;MVQGTIKLTSSSANGITVGGSQAAAVGLTAATTTKATGTVPTNVGVSGVDLTSVQGSQDALATLDSAINSITNSRASLGAYQNRLTAAVSNIETSSMNLQASRSRIMDTDYGAETSSLAKAQIISQAATAMLAQANQSSQSVLALLK
;
A
#
# COMPACT_ATOMS: atom_id res chain seq x y z
N MET A 1 8.46 -59.09 33.80
CA MET A 1 9.22 -57.93 34.29
C MET A 1 8.62 -56.69 33.69
N VAL A 2 7.96 -55.85 34.50
CA VAL A 2 7.38 -54.58 34.03
C VAL A 2 8.51 -53.55 33.98
N GLN A 3 8.88 -53.09 32.79
CA GLN A 3 9.85 -52.00 32.67
C GLN A 3 9.10 -50.68 32.87
N GLY A 4 9.41 -49.96 33.95
CA GLY A 4 8.89 -48.62 34.19
C GLY A 4 9.61 -47.61 33.30
N THR A 5 8.87 -46.70 32.68
CA THR A 5 9.45 -45.60 31.90
C THR A 5 9.49 -44.32 32.73
N ILE A 6 10.64 -43.63 32.70
CA ILE A 6 10.81 -42.30 33.31
C ILE A 6 10.59 -41.24 32.22
N LYS A 7 9.65 -40.31 32.42
CA LYS A 7 9.41 -39.18 31.52
C LYS A 7 9.96 -37.89 32.14
N LEU A 8 10.92 -37.27 31.47
CA LEU A 8 11.51 -35.98 31.85
C LEU A 8 10.99 -34.89 30.90
N THR A 9 10.37 -33.83 31.45
CA THR A 9 9.87 -32.68 30.67
C THR A 9 10.37 -31.38 31.28
N SER A 10 10.91 -30.48 30.46
CA SER A 10 11.29 -29.12 30.84
C SER A 10 10.37 -28.11 30.17
N SER A 11 9.99 -27.05 30.91
CA SER A 11 9.30 -25.87 30.37
C SER A 11 10.26 -24.71 30.05
N SER A 12 11.57 -24.89 30.27
CA SER A 12 12.61 -23.90 29.97
C SER A 12 13.22 -24.14 28.59
N ALA A 13 13.53 -23.07 27.85
CA ALA A 13 14.20 -23.12 26.55
C ALA A 13 15.56 -23.85 26.60
N ASN A 14 16.19 -23.93 27.78
CA ASN A 14 17.47 -24.59 27.99
C ASN A 14 17.36 -26.11 28.20
N GLY A 15 16.16 -26.70 28.16
CA GLY A 15 15.96 -28.15 28.29
C GLY A 15 16.27 -28.70 29.69
N ILE A 16 16.48 -30.02 29.80
CA ILE A 16 17.04 -30.67 30.98
C ILE A 16 18.51 -30.94 30.71
N THR A 17 19.42 -30.35 31.49
CA THR A 17 20.85 -30.63 31.40
C THR A 17 21.27 -31.60 32.50
N VAL A 18 22.01 -32.64 32.14
CA VAL A 18 22.58 -33.59 33.10
C VAL A 18 24.10 -33.47 33.04
N GLY A 19 24.70 -32.90 34.09
CA GLY A 19 26.14 -32.66 34.19
C GLY A 19 26.87 -33.69 35.05
N GLY A 20 28.16 -33.87 34.79
CA GLY A 20 29.08 -34.73 35.56
C GLY A 20 29.76 -35.81 34.70
N SER A 21 31.02 -36.12 35.00
CA SER A 21 31.87 -37.02 34.18
C SER A 21 31.40 -38.48 34.10
N GLN A 22 30.41 -38.87 34.92
CA GLN A 22 29.94 -40.26 35.03
C GLN A 22 28.52 -40.50 34.47
N ALA A 23 27.95 -39.54 33.72
CA ALA A 23 26.58 -39.66 33.17
C ALA A 23 26.41 -40.87 32.22
N ALA A 24 27.48 -41.27 31.52
CA ALA A 24 27.49 -42.47 30.68
C ALA A 24 27.44 -43.77 31.52
N ALA A 25 28.00 -43.77 32.74
CA ALA A 25 28.04 -44.95 33.62
C ALA A 25 26.67 -45.29 34.22
N VAL A 26 25.73 -44.33 34.25
CA VAL A 26 24.35 -44.52 34.71
C VAL A 26 23.36 -44.73 33.56
N GLY A 27 23.85 -45.00 32.33
CA GLY A 27 23.02 -45.32 31.17
C GLY A 27 22.27 -44.13 30.57
N LEU A 28 22.68 -42.90 30.89
CA LEU A 28 21.97 -41.67 30.50
C LEU A 28 22.58 -40.99 29.23
N THR A 29 23.25 -41.78 28.39
CA THR A 29 23.96 -41.34 27.16
C THR A 29 23.06 -40.61 26.15
N ALA A 30 21.75 -40.89 26.15
CA ALA A 30 20.78 -40.19 25.29
C ALA A 30 20.42 -38.77 25.76
N ALA A 31 20.74 -38.39 27.01
CA ALA A 31 20.54 -37.03 27.52
C ALA A 31 21.75 -36.11 27.25
N THR A 32 22.87 -36.67 26.77
CA THR A 32 24.07 -35.93 26.32
C THR A 32 23.95 -35.43 24.89
N THR A 33 22.75 -35.39 24.29
CA THR A 33 22.56 -34.80 22.97
C THR A 33 22.69 -33.27 23.06
N THR A 34 23.88 -32.80 22.72
CA THR A 34 24.20 -31.47 22.20
C THR A 34 22.98 -30.82 21.54
N LYS A 35 22.52 -29.71 22.14
CA LYS A 35 21.83 -28.57 21.51
C LYS A 35 21.26 -28.87 20.10
N ALA A 36 20.04 -29.38 20.06
CA ALA A 36 19.23 -29.32 18.84
C ALA A 36 19.02 -27.85 18.50
N THR A 37 19.82 -27.33 17.57
CA THR A 37 19.74 -25.95 17.09
C THR A 37 18.57 -25.88 16.11
N GLY A 38 17.36 -25.93 16.65
CA GLY A 38 16.09 -25.83 15.92
C GLY A 38 15.28 -24.60 16.32
N THR A 39 15.95 -23.55 16.79
CA THR A 39 15.34 -22.28 17.17
C THR A 39 15.78 -21.24 16.16
N VAL A 40 14.81 -20.68 15.43
CA VAL A 40 14.97 -19.40 14.72
C VAL A 40 15.78 -18.47 15.63
N PRO A 41 16.97 -17.99 15.23
CA PRO A 41 17.79 -17.23 16.14
C PRO A 41 17.05 -15.93 16.46
N THR A 42 16.54 -15.83 17.68
CA THR A 42 16.15 -14.56 18.32
C THR A 42 17.34 -13.63 18.52
N ASN A 43 18.54 -14.05 18.11
CA ASN A 43 19.75 -13.27 18.10
C ASN A 43 20.16 -12.99 16.65
N VAL A 44 19.43 -12.09 15.99
CA VAL A 44 19.98 -11.32 14.85
C VAL A 44 20.94 -10.26 15.41
N GLY A 45 21.90 -10.70 16.23
CA GLY A 45 22.77 -9.83 17.00
C GLY A 45 24.14 -10.47 17.11
N VAL A 46 25.16 -9.74 16.66
CA VAL A 46 26.60 -10.04 16.80
C VAL A 46 27.06 -10.19 18.26
N SER A 47 26.16 -9.97 19.23
CA SER A 47 26.47 -9.89 20.66
C SER A 47 26.88 -11.23 21.31
N GLY A 48 26.80 -12.36 20.60
CA GLY A 48 27.21 -13.68 21.10
C GLY A 48 28.29 -14.36 20.24
N VAL A 49 28.91 -13.61 19.33
CA VAL A 49 29.88 -14.15 18.38
C VAL A 49 31.27 -14.15 19.01
N ASP A 50 31.80 -15.34 19.27
CA ASP A 50 33.16 -15.51 19.78
C ASP A 50 34.15 -15.67 18.62
N LEU A 51 34.99 -14.66 18.41
CA LEU A 51 36.01 -14.63 17.34
C LEU A 51 37.35 -15.21 17.77
N THR A 52 37.47 -15.72 18.99
CA THR A 52 38.75 -16.23 19.52
C THR A 52 39.14 -17.61 18.99
N SER A 53 38.18 -18.33 18.38
CA SER A 53 38.41 -19.63 17.75
C SER A 53 38.08 -19.63 16.26
N VAL A 54 38.72 -20.52 15.50
CA VAL A 54 38.44 -20.71 14.06
C VAL A 54 36.97 -21.09 13.84
N GLN A 55 36.42 -21.96 14.70
CA GLN A 55 35.01 -22.38 14.59
C GLN A 55 34.05 -21.23 14.88
N GLY A 56 34.28 -20.46 15.95
CA GLY A 56 33.44 -19.30 16.28
C GLY A 56 33.49 -18.20 15.23
N SER A 57 34.63 -18.03 14.54
CA SER A 57 34.76 -17.14 13.39
C SER A 57 33.98 -17.62 12.16
N GLN A 58 33.84 -18.93 11.94
CA GLN A 58 32.99 -19.45 10.86
C GLN A 58 31.49 -19.29 11.18
N ASP A 59 31.10 -19.53 12.44
CA ASP A 59 29.73 -19.33 12.90
C ASP A 59 29.33 -17.84 12.88
N ALA A 60 30.30 -16.94 13.13
CA ALA A 60 30.17 -15.50 12.96
C ALA A 60 29.77 -15.11 11.54
N LEU A 61 30.53 -15.63 10.56
CA LEU A 61 30.32 -15.34 9.14
C LEU A 61 28.95 -15.84 8.69
N ALA A 62 28.56 -17.06 9.08
CA ALA A 62 27.24 -17.60 8.77
C ALA A 62 26.10 -16.74 9.35
N THR A 63 26.27 -16.23 10.57
CA THR A 63 25.29 -15.33 11.21
C THR A 63 25.22 -13.98 10.47
N LEU A 64 26.36 -13.42 10.07
CA LEU A 64 26.44 -12.18 9.32
C LEU A 64 25.80 -12.32 7.94
N ASP A 65 26.07 -13.41 7.22
CA ASP A 65 25.47 -13.69 5.92
C ASP A 65 23.94 -13.76 6.02
N SER A 66 23.42 -14.44 7.07
CA SER A 66 21.98 -14.49 7.33
C SER A 66 21.41 -13.09 7.61
N ALA A 67 22.12 -12.26 8.38
CA ALA A 67 21.67 -10.89 8.67
C ALA A 67 21.68 -10.01 7.42
N ILE A 68 22.72 -10.09 6.59
CA ILE A 68 22.84 -9.38 5.32
C ILE A 68 21.72 -9.81 4.37
N ASN A 69 21.42 -11.11 4.28
CA ASN A 69 20.33 -11.62 3.47
C ASN A 69 18.97 -11.07 3.94
N SER A 70 18.71 -11.02 5.24
CA SER A 70 17.49 -10.42 5.79
C SER A 70 17.34 -8.93 5.44
N ILE A 71 18.42 -8.15 5.58
CA ILE A 71 18.44 -6.73 5.22
C ILE A 71 18.21 -6.57 3.72
N THR A 72 18.85 -7.39 2.90
CA THR A 72 18.72 -7.36 1.44
C THR A 72 17.29 -7.68 1.01
N ASN A 73 16.66 -8.69 1.62
CA ASN A 73 15.25 -9.02 1.38
C ASN A 73 14.31 -7.88 1.78
N SER A 74 14.57 -7.22 2.91
CA SER A 74 13.80 -6.05 3.35
C SER A 74 13.95 -4.89 2.37
N ARG A 75 15.18 -4.60 1.90
CA ARG A 75 15.45 -3.58 0.87
C ARG A 75 14.78 -3.89 -0.45
N ALA A 76 14.81 -5.15 -0.90
CA ALA A 76 14.15 -5.58 -2.13
C ALA A 76 12.63 -5.38 -2.03
N SER A 77 12.03 -5.71 -0.90
CA SER A 77 10.60 -5.49 -0.63
C SER A 77 10.25 -4.00 -0.67
N LEU A 78 11.07 -3.15 -0.05
CA LEU A 78 10.89 -1.69 -0.11
C LEU A 78 11.00 -1.16 -1.55
N GLY A 79 11.95 -1.66 -2.35
CA GLY A 79 12.05 -1.30 -3.76
C GLY A 79 10.81 -1.70 -4.57
N ALA A 80 10.25 -2.89 -4.31
CA ALA A 80 9.01 -3.33 -4.93
C ALA A 80 7.82 -2.43 -4.55
N TYR A 81 7.73 -2.03 -3.27
CA TYR A 81 6.70 -1.07 -2.83
C TYR A 81 6.86 0.31 -3.47
N GLN A 82 8.10 0.80 -3.62
CA GLN A 82 8.38 2.05 -4.32
C GLN A 82 7.94 1.98 -5.79
N ASN A 83 8.26 0.89 -6.50
CA ASN A 83 7.81 0.70 -7.89
C ASN A 83 6.27 0.70 -7.99
N ARG A 84 5.60 0.02 -7.06
CA ARG A 84 4.13 -0.01 -7.02
C ARG A 84 3.54 1.36 -6.71
N LEU A 85 4.15 2.12 -5.81
CA LEU A 85 3.73 3.48 -5.49
C LEU A 85 3.88 4.39 -6.71
N THR A 86 5.02 4.36 -7.40
CA THR A 86 5.26 5.15 -8.62
C THR A 86 4.23 4.82 -9.71
N ALA A 87 3.94 3.53 -9.92
CA ALA A 87 2.92 3.11 -10.88
C ALA A 87 1.51 3.57 -10.49
N ALA A 88 1.17 3.49 -9.20
CA ALA A 88 -0.12 3.97 -8.69
C ALA A 88 -0.26 5.48 -8.85
N VAL A 89 0.78 6.25 -8.53
CA VAL A 89 0.81 7.71 -8.71
C VAL A 89 0.60 8.08 -10.18
N SER A 90 1.37 7.48 -11.10
CA SER A 90 1.24 7.75 -12.54
C SER A 90 -0.17 7.44 -13.07
N ASN A 91 -0.79 6.36 -12.59
CA ASN A 91 -2.17 6.02 -12.95
C ASN A 91 -3.18 7.06 -12.39
N ILE A 92 -3.01 7.48 -11.12
CA ILE A 92 -3.86 8.50 -10.49
C ILE A 92 -3.73 9.84 -11.23
N GLU A 93 -2.52 10.26 -11.58
CA GLU A 93 -2.28 11.49 -12.36
C GLU A 93 -2.99 11.45 -13.71
N THR A 94 -2.87 10.34 -14.44
CA THR A 94 -3.55 10.13 -15.72
C THR A 94 -5.07 10.16 -15.56
N SER A 95 -5.59 9.48 -14.54
CA SER A 95 -7.02 9.46 -14.23
C SER A 95 -7.54 10.85 -13.84
N SER A 96 -6.77 11.60 -13.06
CA SER A 96 -7.08 12.98 -12.66
C SER A 96 -7.10 13.91 -13.87
N MET A 97 -6.13 13.80 -14.77
CA MET A 97 -6.10 14.57 -16.02
C MET A 97 -7.32 14.28 -16.90
N ASN A 98 -7.68 12.99 -17.05
CA ASN A 98 -8.87 12.58 -17.80
C ASN A 98 -10.18 13.08 -17.16
N LEU A 99 -10.29 13.01 -15.83
CA LEU A 99 -11.44 13.54 -15.09
C LEU A 99 -11.55 15.06 -15.23
N GLN A 100 -10.43 15.78 -15.11
CA GLN A 100 -10.41 17.23 -15.26
C GLN A 100 -10.80 17.64 -16.69
N ALA A 101 -10.28 16.95 -17.71
CA ALA A 101 -10.65 17.20 -19.11
C ALA A 101 -12.13 16.89 -19.37
N SER A 102 -12.66 15.79 -18.81
CA SER A 102 -14.08 15.44 -18.93
C SER A 102 -14.98 16.45 -18.25
N ARG A 103 -14.62 16.87 -17.03
CA ARG A 103 -15.33 17.92 -16.29
C ARG A 103 -15.28 19.25 -17.01
N SER A 104 -14.14 19.63 -17.59
CA SER A 104 -14.03 20.86 -18.39
C SER A 104 -14.98 20.82 -19.58
N ARG A 105 -15.07 19.71 -20.32
CA ARG A 105 -16.00 19.58 -21.45
C ARG A 105 -17.46 19.69 -21.01
N ILE A 106 -17.83 19.06 -19.90
CA ILE A 106 -19.20 19.14 -19.37
C ILE A 106 -19.52 20.59 -18.99
N MET A 107 -18.68 21.22 -18.16
CA MET A 107 -18.90 22.58 -17.70
C MET A 107 -18.91 23.61 -18.83
N ASP A 108 -18.01 23.47 -19.82
CA ASP A 108 -17.94 24.39 -20.96
C ASP A 108 -19.12 24.21 -21.92
N THR A 109 -19.61 22.98 -22.10
CA THR A 109 -20.83 22.70 -22.88
C THR A 109 -22.08 23.27 -22.20
N ASP A 110 -22.21 23.08 -20.89
CA ASP A 110 -23.34 23.61 -20.11
C ASP A 110 -23.31 25.14 -20.10
N TYR A 111 -22.13 25.75 -19.95
CA TYR A 111 -21.97 27.21 -19.99
C TYR A 111 -22.31 27.77 -21.38
N GLY A 112 -21.89 27.10 -22.46
CA GLY A 112 -22.24 27.48 -23.83
C GLY A 112 -23.76 27.39 -24.09
N ALA A 113 -24.41 26.33 -23.62
CA ALA A 113 -25.85 26.14 -23.75
C ALA A 113 -26.64 27.22 -22.98
N GLU A 114 -26.27 27.50 -21.73
CA GLU A 114 -26.93 28.53 -20.90
C GLU A 114 -26.70 29.93 -21.48
N THR A 115 -25.46 30.24 -21.91
CA THR A 115 -25.13 31.54 -22.52
C THR A 115 -25.90 31.75 -23.83
N SER A 116 -26.04 30.69 -24.65
CA SER A 116 -26.85 30.75 -25.88
C SER A 116 -28.33 30.93 -25.58
N SER A 117 -28.85 30.24 -24.56
CA SER A 117 -30.23 30.40 -24.08
C SER A 117 -30.49 31.83 -23.59
N LEU A 118 -29.59 32.38 -22.78
CA LEU A 118 -29.63 33.75 -22.29
C LEU A 118 -29.60 34.76 -23.44
N ALA A 119 -28.67 34.60 -24.39
CA ALA A 119 -28.59 35.47 -25.56
C ALA A 119 -29.86 35.40 -26.42
N LYS A 120 -30.40 34.19 -26.63
CA LYS A 120 -31.68 33.98 -27.33
C LYS A 120 -32.83 34.67 -26.61
N ALA A 121 -32.92 34.56 -25.28
CA ALA A 121 -33.95 35.22 -24.48
C ALA A 121 -33.84 36.76 -24.57
N GLN A 122 -32.62 37.31 -24.56
CA GLN A 122 -32.36 38.74 -24.76
C GLN A 122 -32.79 39.21 -26.15
N ILE A 123 -32.44 38.46 -27.21
CA ILE A 123 -32.84 38.75 -28.59
C ILE A 123 -34.36 38.71 -28.72
N ILE A 124 -35.04 37.71 -28.17
CA ILE A 124 -36.50 37.61 -28.19
C ILE A 124 -37.13 38.80 -27.45
N SER A 125 -36.57 39.23 -26.33
CA SER A 125 -37.11 40.38 -25.57
C SER A 125 -36.96 41.70 -26.33
N GLN A 126 -35.81 41.91 -26.98
CA GLN A 126 -35.58 43.08 -27.85
C GLN A 126 -36.49 43.03 -29.08
N ALA A 127 -36.61 41.86 -29.72
CA ALA A 127 -37.49 41.64 -30.87
C ALA A 127 -38.96 41.81 -30.49
N ALA A 128 -39.42 41.31 -29.35
CA ALA A 128 -40.80 41.48 -28.88
C ALA A 128 -41.12 42.96 -28.68
N THR A 129 -40.20 43.74 -28.12
CA THR A 129 -40.37 45.19 -27.95
C THR A 129 -40.46 45.91 -29.30
N ALA A 130 -39.58 45.57 -30.24
CA ALA A 130 -39.59 46.14 -31.60
C ALA A 130 -40.82 45.70 -32.42
N MET A 131 -41.21 44.43 -32.33
CA MET A 131 -42.41 43.90 -33.01
C MET A 131 -43.69 44.50 -32.44
N LEU A 132 -43.76 44.76 -31.13
CA LEU A 132 -44.90 45.40 -30.51
C LEU A 132 -45.00 46.87 -30.92
N ALA A 133 -43.87 47.57 -31.05
CA ALA A 133 -43.82 48.92 -31.64
C ALA A 133 -44.27 48.93 -33.11
N GLN A 134 -43.79 47.98 -33.92
CA GLN A 134 -44.18 47.81 -35.33
C GLN A 134 -45.67 47.49 -35.48
N ALA A 135 -46.21 46.60 -34.64
CA ALA A 135 -47.63 46.22 -34.64
C ALA A 135 -48.54 47.37 -34.20
N ASN A 136 -48.11 48.18 -33.24
CA ASN A 136 -48.86 49.37 -32.83
C ASN A 136 -48.88 50.43 -33.93
N GLN A 137 -47.77 50.62 -34.66
CA GLN A 137 -47.73 51.53 -35.81
C GLN A 137 -48.63 51.05 -36.95
N SER A 138 -48.56 49.76 -37.32
CA SER A 138 -49.41 49.23 -38.39
C SER A 138 -50.90 49.28 -38.03
N SER A 139 -51.25 49.04 -36.76
CA SER A 139 -52.63 49.15 -36.26
C SER A 139 -53.19 50.58 -36.37
N GLN A 140 -52.38 51.60 -36.05
CA GLN A 140 -52.78 53.00 -36.20
C GLN A 140 -52.94 53.41 -37.67
N SER A 141 -52.08 52.90 -38.55
CA SER A 141 -52.20 53.12 -40.00
C SER A 141 -53.52 52.56 -40.55
N VAL A 142 -53.94 51.38 -40.11
CA VAL A 142 -55.23 50.80 -40.54
C VAL A 142 -56.42 51.61 -40.03
N LEU A 143 -56.35 52.13 -38.80
CA LEU A 143 -57.43 52.98 -38.25
C LEU A 143 -57.51 54.34 -38.96
N ALA A 144 -56.41 54.82 -39.53
CA ALA A 144 -56.40 56.01 -40.38
C ALA A 144 -57.04 55.78 -41.76
N LEU A 145 -57.07 54.54 -42.26
CA LEU A 145 -57.77 54.16 -43.50
C LEU A 145 -59.29 53.89 -43.30
N LEU A 146 -59.75 53.81 -42.05
CA LEU A 146 -61.16 53.57 -41.68
C LEU A 146 -61.91 54.85 -41.28
N LYS A 147 -61.28 56.02 -41.39
CA LYS A 147 -61.91 57.34 -41.24
C LYS A 147 -62.02 58.01 -42.60
#